data_AF-A0AAU0QE81-F1
#
_entry.id   AF-A0AAU0QE81-F1
#
_cell.length_a   1.000
_cell.length_b   1.000
_cell.length_c   1.000
_cell.angle_alpha   90.00
_cell.angle_beta   90.00
_cell.angle_gamma   90.00
#
_symmetry.space_group_name_H-M   'P 1'
#
loop_
_entity.id
_entity.type
_entity.pdbx_description
1 polymer ?
#
loop_
_entity_poly.entity_id
_entity_poly.type
_entity_poly.pdbx_seq_one_letter_code
_entity_poly.pdbx_strand_id
1 'polypeptide(L)'
;MNLIVTFNGMKNEYEDDPIPFNVVSLLWENLPLRVQTQVVEDGYYGNAWAGMDYALWYAARHGLTTPDHLLDEVEEEMIRTQDFCGLVASIDTLRAANVKAV
;
A
#
# COMPACT_ATOMS: atom_id res chain seq x y z
N MET A 1 13.02 -1.09 -19.30
CA MET A 1 13.77 -0.24 -18.36
C MET A 1 14.05 -1.10 -17.14
N ASN A 2 15.28 -1.14 -16.59
CA ASN A 2 15.53 -1.88 -15.36
C ASN A 2 15.18 -0.96 -14.18
N LEU A 3 13.98 -1.07 -13.64
CA LEU A 3 13.62 -0.37 -12.41
C LEU A 3 14.51 -0.89 -11.27
N ILE A 4 15.17 0.04 -10.57
CA ILE A 4 15.98 -0.31 -9.41
C ILE A 4 15.02 -0.51 -8.23
N VAL A 5 14.64 -1.76 -7.99
CA VAL A 5 13.75 -2.15 -6.89
C VAL A 5 14.52 -2.02 -5.57
N THR A 6 14.40 -0.84 -4.97
CA THR A 6 14.99 -0.46 -3.69
C THR A 6 14.03 0.46 -2.96
N PHE A 7 14.19 0.60 -1.64
CA PHE A 7 13.42 1.56 -0.86
C PHE A 7 13.56 2.99 -1.41
N ASN A 8 14.78 3.39 -1.82
CA ASN A 8 15.01 4.70 -2.43
C ASN A 8 14.33 4.83 -3.80
N GLY A 9 14.29 3.74 -4.58
CA GLY A 9 13.53 3.69 -5.83
C GLY A 9 12.04 3.91 -5.59
N MET A 10 11.45 3.16 -4.65
CA MET A 10 10.06 3.34 -4.23
C MET A 10 9.80 4.77 -3.74
N LYS A 11 10.67 5.32 -2.88
CA LYS A 11 10.51 6.68 -2.36
C LYS A 11 10.36 7.73 -3.47
N ASN A 12 11.17 7.65 -4.52
CA ASN A 12 11.11 8.61 -5.62
C ASN A 12 9.79 8.54 -6.40
N GLU A 13 9.19 7.36 -6.52
CA GLU A 13 7.91 7.20 -7.25
C GLU A 13 6.69 7.61 -6.40
N TYR A 14 6.87 7.71 -5.08
CA TYR A 14 5.79 7.94 -4.12
C TYR A 14 5.90 9.30 -3.41
N GLU A 15 6.95 10.09 -3.65
CA GLU A 15 7.24 11.29 -2.86
C GLU A 15 6.17 12.39 -2.95
N ASP A 16 5.39 12.40 -4.05
CA ASP A 16 4.33 13.37 -4.29
C ASP A 16 3.02 13.02 -3.57
N ASP A 17 2.86 11.80 -3.06
CA ASP A 17 1.66 11.36 -2.35
C ASP A 17 1.97 10.70 -1.00
N PRO A 18 1.80 11.44 0.12
CA PRO A 18 2.21 10.96 1.44
C PRO A 18 1.43 9.73 1.92
N ILE A 19 0.18 9.53 1.47
CA ILE A 19 -0.66 8.42 1.95
C ILE A 19 -0.14 7.08 1.40
N PRO A 20 -0.05 6.88 0.06
CA PRO A 20 0.62 5.73 -0.52
C PRO A 20 2.03 5.51 0.00
N PHE A 21 2.82 6.58 0.15
CA PHE A 21 4.19 6.48 0.64
C PHE A 21 4.27 5.88 2.05
N ASN A 22 3.45 6.37 2.98
CA ASN A 22 3.46 5.92 4.38
C ASN A 22 3.07 4.44 4.50
N VAL A 23 2.03 4.03 3.77
CA VAL A 23 1.54 2.65 3.77
C VAL A 23 2.59 1.70 3.17
N VAL A 24 3.13 2.02 2.00
CA VAL A 24 4.13 1.16 1.34
C VAL A 24 5.42 1.10 2.14
N SER A 25 5.87 2.23 2.72
CA SER A 25 7.06 2.27 3.56
C SER A 25 6.96 1.37 4.78
N LEU A 26 5.79 1.33 5.43
CA LEU A 26 5.54 0.44 6.57
C LEU A 26 5.66 -1.04 6.18
N LEU A 27 5.11 -1.41 5.03
CA LEU A 27 5.05 -2.80 4.60
C LEU A 27 6.36 -3.27 3.96
N TRP A 28 7.19 -2.36 3.45
CA TRP A 28 8.30 -2.62 2.53
C TRP A 28 9.19 -3.82 2.89
N GLU A 29 9.72 -3.84 4.12
CA GLU A 29 10.64 -4.89 4.59
C GLU A 29 9.98 -6.27 4.73
N ASN A 30 8.65 -6.32 4.80
CA ASN A 30 7.86 -7.55 4.87
C ASN A 30 7.33 -8.02 3.51
N LEU A 31 7.53 -7.22 2.45
CA LEU A 31 7.14 -7.59 1.09
C LEU A 31 8.27 -8.40 0.43
N PRO A 32 7.98 -9.56 -0.18
CA PRO A 32 8.98 -10.27 -0.97
C PRO A 32 9.37 -9.45 -2.20
N LEU A 33 10.58 -9.64 -2.71
CA LEU A 33 11.13 -8.85 -3.83
C LEU A 33 10.19 -8.77 -5.06
N ARG A 34 9.47 -9.85 -5.37
CA ARG A 34 8.48 -9.86 -6.47
C ARG A 34 7.35 -8.85 -6.25
N VAL A 35 6.92 -8.66 -5.00
CA VAL A 35 5.86 -7.72 -4.62
C VAL A 35 6.43 -6.31 -4.59
N GLN A 36 7.62 -6.12 -4.02
CA GLN A 36 8.33 -4.83 -4.09
C GLN A 36 8.51 -4.35 -5.54
N THR A 37 8.81 -5.26 -6.46
CA THR A 37 8.93 -4.96 -7.90
C THR A 37 7.61 -4.47 -8.46
N GLN A 38 6.51 -5.21 -8.22
CA GLN A 38 5.18 -4.85 -8.69
C GLN A 38 4.70 -3.51 -8.10
N VAL A 39 4.91 -3.28 -6.80
CA VAL A 39 4.58 -2.00 -6.15
C VAL A 39 5.30 -0.82 -6.82
N VAL A 40 6.59 -0.97 -7.11
CA VAL A 40 7.37 0.06 -7.83
C VAL A 40 6.90 0.21 -9.27
N GLU A 41 6.59 -0.88 -9.98
CA GLU A 41 6.06 -0.82 -11.35
C GLU A 41 4.71 -0.09 -11.40
N ASP A 42 3.78 -0.44 -10.51
CA ASP A 42 2.45 0.18 -10.44
C ASP A 42 2.54 1.66 -10.01
N GLY A 43 3.46 2.00 -9.10
CA GLY A 43 3.77 3.39 -8.76
C GLY A 43 4.36 4.16 -9.95
N TYR A 44 5.33 3.57 -10.66
CA TYR A 44 6.03 4.17 -11.80
C TYR A 44 5.12 4.44 -13.00
N TYR A 45 4.14 3.57 -13.27
CA TYR A 45 3.14 3.78 -14.34
C TYR A 45 2.06 4.81 -13.97
N GLY A 46 2.30 5.63 -12.94
CA GLY A 46 1.59 6.86 -12.68
C GLY A 46 0.46 6.73 -11.67
N ASN A 47 0.45 5.68 -10.85
CA ASN A 47 -0.51 5.58 -9.78
C ASN A 47 0.08 4.97 -8.50
N ALA A 48 0.66 5.81 -7.66
CA ALA A 48 1.10 5.44 -6.30
C ALA A 48 -0.02 4.71 -5.52
N TRP A 49 -1.29 5.06 -5.75
CA TRP A 49 -2.43 4.35 -5.17
C TRP A 49 -2.58 2.91 -5.66
N ALA A 50 -2.28 2.64 -6.93
CA ALA A 50 -2.33 1.27 -7.46
C ALA A 50 -1.26 0.39 -6.81
N GLY A 51 -0.03 0.90 -6.66
CA GLY A 51 1.02 0.13 -5.99
C GLY A 51 0.77 0.01 -4.47
N MET A 52 0.17 1.03 -3.83
CA MET A 52 -0.31 0.91 -2.45
C MET A 52 -1.44 -0.14 -2.32
N ASP A 53 -2.41 -0.16 -3.24
CA ASP A 53 -3.49 -1.16 -3.26
C ASP A 53 -2.92 -2.57 -3.37
N TYR A 54 -1.94 -2.78 -4.25
CA TYR A 54 -1.25 -4.06 -4.36
C TYR A 54 -0.54 -4.46 -3.05
N ALA A 55 0.10 -3.51 -2.36
CA ALA A 55 0.74 -3.76 -1.07
C ALA A 55 -0.28 -4.12 0.02
N LEU A 56 -1.41 -3.40 0.11
CA LEU A 56 -2.49 -3.67 1.06
C LEU A 56 -3.19 -5.00 0.79
N TRP A 57 -3.44 -5.32 -0.48
CA TRP A 57 -3.97 -6.62 -0.89
C TRP A 57 -3.03 -7.77 -0.47
N TYR A 58 -1.72 -7.60 -0.67
CA TYR A 58 -0.73 -8.60 -0.24
C TYR A 58 -0.74 -8.73 1.28
N ALA A 59 -0.73 -7.62 2.01
CA ALA A 59 -0.76 -7.60 3.47
C ALA A 59 -1.98 -8.36 4.02
N ALA A 60 -3.17 -8.07 3.48
CA ALA A 60 -4.43 -8.72 3.84
C ALA A 60 -4.37 -10.24 3.63
N ARG A 61 -3.81 -10.69 2.51
CA ARG A 61 -3.75 -12.11 2.15
C ARG A 61 -2.69 -12.90 2.91
N HIS A 62 -1.67 -12.21 3.42
CA HIS A 62 -0.53 -12.82 4.10
C HIS A 62 -0.49 -12.54 5.61
N GLY A 63 -1.52 -11.89 6.16
CA GLY A 63 -1.64 -11.62 7.58
C GLY A 63 -0.60 -10.60 8.09
N LEU A 64 -0.17 -9.69 7.23
CA LEU A 64 0.63 -8.54 7.67
C LEU A 64 -0.31 -7.50 8.28
N THR A 65 0.18 -6.82 9.31
CA THR A 65 -0.59 -5.80 10.04
C THR A 65 -0.35 -4.42 9.45
N THR A 66 -1.42 -3.67 9.24
CA THR A 66 -1.38 -2.24 8.92
C THR A 66 -2.16 -1.50 10.01
N PRO A 67 -1.59 -0.50 10.71
CA PRO A 67 -2.29 0.25 11.74
C PRO A 67 -3.61 0.85 11.27
N ASP A 68 -4.64 0.80 12.12
CA ASP A 68 -5.97 1.32 11.79
C ASP A 68 -5.94 2.79 11.35
N HIS A 69 -5.12 3.64 11.97
CA HIS A 69 -5.03 5.05 11.60
C HIS A 69 -4.57 5.28 10.14
N LEU A 70 -3.69 4.42 9.61
CA LEU A 70 -3.29 4.53 8.19
C LEU A 70 -4.40 4.02 7.27
N LEU A 71 -5.18 3.04 7.71
CA LEU A 71 -6.35 2.56 6.96
C LEU A 71 -7.45 3.63 6.92
N ASP A 72 -7.64 4.35 8.03
CA ASP A 72 -8.57 5.48 8.12
C ASP A 72 -8.15 6.61 7.17
N GLU A 73 -6.86 7.00 7.15
CA GLU A 73 -6.33 8.01 6.22
C GLU A 73 -6.57 7.62 4.75
N VAL A 74 -6.37 6.35 4.40
CA VAL A 74 -6.64 5.83 3.06
C VAL A 74 -8.13 5.92 2.72
N GLU A 75 -9.03 5.49 3.61
CA GLU A 75 -10.47 5.56 3.38
C GLU A 75 -10.99 6.99 3.26
N GLU A 76 -10.53 7.90 4.13
CA GLU A 76 -10.92 9.32 4.10
C GLU A 76 -10.58 9.95 2.74
N GLU A 77 -9.40 9.64 2.23
CA GLU A 77 -8.91 10.17 0.97
C GLU A 77 -9.59 9.51 -0.26
N MET A 78 -9.90 8.21 -0.20
CA MET A 78 -10.76 7.55 -1.19
C MET A 78 -12.14 8.19 -1.26
N ILE A 79 -12.76 8.47 -0.10
CA ILE A 79 -14.06 9.14 -0.03
C ILE A 79 -13.97 10.56 -0.60
N ARG A 80 -12.90 11.31 -0.26
CA ARG A 80 -12.67 12.68 -0.72
C ARG A 80 -12.53 12.78 -2.24
N THR A 81 -11.80 11.86 -2.84
CA THR A 81 -11.51 11.84 -4.28
C THR A 81 -12.56 11.10 -5.10
N GLN A 82 -13.47 10.37 -4.44
CA GLN A 82 -14.38 9.41 -5.07
C GLN A 82 -13.64 8.32 -5.87
N ASP A 83 -12.37 8.08 -5.54
CA ASP A 83 -11.57 7.04 -6.15
C ASP A 83 -11.71 5.74 -5.35
N PHE A 84 -12.70 4.95 -5.76
CA PHE A 84 -12.95 3.63 -5.19
C PHE A 84 -12.12 2.57 -5.92
N CYS A 85 -10.80 2.66 -5.80
CA CYS A 85 -9.90 1.55 -6.11
C CYS A 85 -10.27 0.32 -5.24
N GLY A 86 -9.89 -0.90 -5.64
CA GLY A 86 -10.29 -2.19 -5.05
C GLY A 86 -9.92 -2.45 -3.59
N LEU A 87 -9.52 -1.40 -2.87
CA LEU A 87 -8.98 -1.32 -1.52
C LEU A 87 -9.96 -1.75 -0.42
N VAL A 88 -11.27 -1.56 -0.60
CA VAL A 88 -12.28 -1.76 0.47
C VAL A 88 -12.18 -3.15 1.10
N ALA A 89 -12.09 -4.21 0.29
CA ALA A 89 -12.01 -5.58 0.80
C ALA A 89 -10.67 -5.87 1.52
N SER A 90 -9.58 -5.27 1.06
CA SER A 90 -8.26 -5.37 1.70
C SER A 90 -8.27 -4.66 3.06
N ILE A 91 -8.86 -3.47 3.13
CA ILE A 91 -8.99 -2.67 4.37
C ILE A 91 -9.84 -3.41 5.41
N ASP A 92 -11.01 -3.93 5.03
CA ASP A 92 -11.87 -4.71 5.91
C ASP A 92 -11.14 -5.94 6.48
N THR A 93 -10.37 -6.63 5.63
CA THR A 93 -9.60 -7.81 6.05
C THR A 93 -8.50 -7.44 7.04
N LEU A 94 -7.79 -6.35 6.78
CA LEU A 94 -6.73 -5.85 7.66
C LEU A 94 -7.27 -5.41 9.03
N ARG A 95 -8.40 -4.68 9.04
CA ARG A 95 -9.09 -4.31 10.29
C ARG A 95 -9.52 -5.54 11.09
N ALA A 96 -10.11 -6.54 10.43
CA ALA A 96 -10.50 -7.79 11.08
C ALA A 96 -9.29 -8.56 11.65
N ALA A 97 -8.11 -8.44 11.03
CA ALA A 97 -6.87 -9.02 11.54
C ALA A 97 -6.36 -8.26 12.77
N ASN A 98 -6.41 -6.92 12.76
CA ASN A 98 -5.98 -6.08 13.89
C ASN A 98 -6.80 -6.33 15.16
N VAL A 99 -8.12 -6.52 15.05
CA VAL A 99 -9.01 -6.87 16.19
C VAL A 99 -8.62 -8.20 16.84
N LYS A 100 -8.04 -9.15 16.08
CA LYS A 100 -7.60 -10.45 16.61
C LYS A 100 -6.21 -10.42 17.25
N ALA A 101 -5.43 -9.36 16.99
CA ALA A 101 -4.07 -9.21 17.50
C ALA A 101 -4.02 -8.53 18.89
N VAL A 102 -5.17 -8.01 19.36
CA VAL A 102 -5.40 -7.43 20.70
C VAL A 102 -5.93 -8.50 21.65
#